data_AF-A0A059C4L8-F1
#
_entry.id   AF-A0A059C4L8-F1
#
_cell.length_a   1.000
_cell.length_b   1.000
_cell.length_c   1.000
_cell.angle_alpha   90.00
_cell.angle_beta   90.00
_cell.angle_gamma   90.00
#
_symmetry.space_group_name_H-M   'P 1'
#
loop_
_entity.id
_entity.type
_entity.pdbx_description
1 polymer ?
#
loop_
_entity_poly.entity_id
_entity_poly.type
_entity_poly.pdbx_seq_one_letter_code
_entity_poly.pdbx_strand_id
1 'polypeptide(L)' 'MRPWILCLAIIGMVVIHHGAVATPISAGVLDPCKGPNPPPGCHANPQAPPTPANEHDRGCTKFNQCRGG' A
#
# COMPACT_ATOMS: atom_id res chain seq x y z
N MET A 1 7.62 -14.15 -48.67
CA MET A 1 7.64 -13.71 -47.27
C MET A 1 8.99 -14.11 -46.69
N ARG A 2 9.84 -13.15 -46.27
CA ARG A 2 11.17 -13.49 -45.73
C ARG A 2 11.00 -14.12 -44.34
N PRO A 3 11.51 -15.33 -44.08
CA PRO A 3 11.25 -16.06 -42.83
C PRO A 3 11.73 -15.31 -41.58
N TRP A 4 12.78 -14.48 -41.71
CA TRP A 4 13.31 -13.69 -40.61
C TRP A 4 12.36 -12.60 -40.08
N ILE A 5 11.46 -12.10 -40.93
CA ILE A 5 10.44 -11.12 -40.50
C ILE A 5 9.48 -11.77 -39.50
N LEU A 6 9.15 -13.05 -39.72
CA LEU A 6 8.27 -13.83 -38.84
C LEU A 6 8.93 -14.08 -37.48
N CYS A 7 10.24 -14.38 -37.48
CA CYS A 7 11.03 -14.51 -36.24
C CYS A 7 11.06 -13.21 -35.43
N LEU A 8 11.29 -12.06 -36.08
CA LEU A 8 11.30 -10.76 -35.40
C LEU A 8 9.92 -10.40 -34.82
N ALA A 9 8.85 -10.71 -35.54
CA ALA A 9 7.48 -10.48 -35.06
C ALA A 9 7.16 -11.29 -33.79
N ILE A 10 7.56 -12.57 -33.75
CA ILE A 10 7.36 -13.43 -32.57
C ILE A 10 8.14 -12.90 -31.36
N ILE A 11 9.41 -12.52 -31.55
CA ILE A 11 10.24 -11.95 -30.49
C ILE A 11 9.62 -10.65 -29.95
N GLY A 12 9.14 -9.78 -30.83
CA GLY A 12 8.47 -8.54 -30.45
C GLY A 12 7.24 -8.77 -29.57
N MET A 13 6.38 -9.74 -29.92
CA MET A 13 5.19 -10.04 -29.12
C MET A 13 5.53 -10.56 -27.72
N VAL A 14 6.56 -11.41 -27.60
CA VAL A 14 7.00 -11.96 -26.31
C VAL A 14 7.52 -10.85 -25.39
N VAL A 15 8.35 -9.94 -25.91
CA VAL A 15 8.89 -8.81 -25.12
C VAL A 15 7.78 -7.88 -24.62
N ILE A 16 6.79 -7.58 -25.46
CA ILE A 16 5.65 -6.72 -25.08
C ILE A 16 4.82 -7.37 -23.95
N HIS A 17 4.62 -8.69 -24.01
CA HIS A 17 3.88 -9.42 -22.98
C HIS A 17 4.60 -9.44 -21.62
N HIS A 18 5.92 -9.55 -21.61
CA HIS A 18 6.71 -9.54 -20.36
C HIS A 18 6.99 -8.13 -19.80
N GLY A 19 6.93 -7.09 -20.63
CA GLY A 19 7.11 -5.70 -20.19
C GLY A 19 5.88 -5.09 -19.50
N ALA A 20 4.72 -5.72 -19.60
CA ALA A 20 3.44 -5.22 -19.08
C ALA A 20 3.10 -5.72 -17.66
N VAL A 21 4.11 -5.96 -16.81
CA VAL A 21 3.86 -6.25 -15.40
C VAL A 21 3.52 -4.93 -14.69
N ALA A 22 2.23 -4.62 -14.61
CA ALA A 22 1.76 -3.52 -13.79
C ALA A 22 2.11 -3.81 -12.34
N THR A 23 2.89 -2.92 -11.71
CA THR A 23 3.11 -2.98 -10.27
C THR A 23 1.79 -2.71 -9.57
N PRO A 24 1.28 -3.62 -8.72
CA PRO A 24 0.04 -3.36 -8.00
C PRO A 24 0.24 -2.14 -7.10
N ILE A 25 -0.70 -1.20 -7.19
CA ILE A 25 -0.74 -0.06 -6.27
C ILE A 25 -1.02 -0.59 -4.85
N SER A 26 -0.38 0.03 -3.86
CA SER A 26 -0.61 -0.33 -2.45
C SER A 26 -2.09 -0.20 -2.11
N ALA A 27 -2.64 -1.17 -1.38
CA ALA A 27 -4.05 -1.18 -0.99
C ALA A 27 -4.44 0.09 -0.22
N GLY A 28 -3.50 0.69 0.53
CA GLY A 28 -3.71 1.97 1.23
C GLY A 28 -3.98 3.17 0.31
N VAL A 29 -3.67 3.07 -0.99
CA VAL A 29 -3.99 4.11 -1.99
C VAL A 29 -5.46 4.05 -2.39
N LEU A 30 -6.03 2.84 -2.45
CA LEU A 30 -7.43 2.62 -2.82
C LEU A 30 -8.35 2.71 -1.60
N ASP A 31 -7.88 2.17 -0.48
CA ASP A 31 -8.61 2.10 0.78
C ASP A 31 -7.77 2.74 1.89
N PRO A 32 -8.10 3.98 2.30
CA PRO A 32 -7.40 4.66 3.38
C PRO A 32 -7.35 3.86 4.69
N CYS A 33 -8.31 2.96 4.93
CA CYS A 33 -8.34 2.11 6.11
C CYS A 33 -7.28 1.00 6.09
N LYS A 34 -6.71 0.69 4.91
CA LYS A 34 -5.58 -0.25 4.75
C LYS A 34 -4.22 0.46 4.73
N GLY A 35 -4.21 1.77 4.96
CA GLY A 35 -2.98 2.54 5.11
C GLY A 35 -2.29 2.28 6.45
N PRO A 36 -0.99 2.64 6.57
CA PRO A 36 -0.25 2.50 7.82
C PRO A 36 -0.77 3.43 8.94
N ASN A 37 -1.45 4.52 8.58
CA ASN A 37 -2.09 5.45 9.52
C ASN A 37 -3.55 5.68 9.10
N PRO A 38 -4.44 4.72 9.38
CA PRO A 38 -5.83 4.80 8.93
C PRO A 38 -6.57 5.95 9.65
N PRO A 39 -7.52 6.64 8.97
CA PRO A 39 -8.28 7.70 9.60
C PRO A 39 -9.23 7.17 10.69
N PRO A 40 -9.73 8.06 11.58
CA PRO A 40 -10.74 7.70 12.56
C PRO A 40 -11.97 7.06 11.88
N GLY A 41 -12.49 5.97 12.46
CA GLY A 41 -13.65 5.25 11.93
C GLY A 41 -13.32 4.02 11.06
N CYS A 42 -12.05 3.78 10.77
CA CYS A 42 -11.61 2.54 10.09
C CYS A 42 -11.56 1.30 11.00
N HIS A 43 -11.83 1.46 12.30
CA HIS A 43 -11.86 0.34 13.24
C HIS A 43 -13.11 -0.49 13.03
N ALA A 44 -12.94 -1.79 12.77
CA ALA A 44 -14.04 -2.74 12.61
C ALA A 44 -14.96 -2.81 13.84
N ASN A 45 -14.42 -2.48 15.02
CA ASN A 45 -15.18 -2.31 16.23
C ASN A 45 -15.01 -0.85 16.74
N PRO A 46 -16.04 0.01 16.62
CA PRO A 46 -16.01 1.38 17.15
C PRO A 46 -15.79 1.48 18.66
N GLN A 47 -16.03 0.38 19.39
CA GLN A 47 -15.89 0.28 20.84
C GLN A 47 -14.55 -0.35 21.25
N ALA A 48 -13.74 -0.82 20.29
CA ALA A 48 -12.43 -1.37 20.62
C ALA A 48 -11.50 -0.24 21.08
N PRO A 49 -10.63 -0.51 22.07
CA PRO A 49 -9.60 0.43 22.43
C PRO A 49 -8.67 0.71 21.23
N PRO A 50 -8.17 1.95 21.06
CA PRO A 50 -7.22 2.27 20.01
C PRO A 50 -6.02 1.34 20.06
N THR A 51 -5.63 0.78 18.91
CA THR A 51 -4.39 0.02 18.79
C THR A 51 -3.21 0.98 18.66
N PRO A 52 -2.11 0.77 19.39
CA PRO A 52 -0.95 1.64 19.30
C PRO A 52 -0.34 1.56 17.88
N ALA A 53 0.01 2.72 17.33
CA ALA A 53 0.60 2.81 15.98
C ALA A 53 2.07 2.31 15.95
N ASN A 54 2.74 2.28 17.10
CA ASN A 54 4.13 1.87 17.23
C ASN A 54 4.28 0.92 18.43
N GLU A 55 5.27 0.02 18.37
CA GLU A 55 5.59 -0.91 19.47
C GLU A 55 5.96 -0.18 20.77
N HIS A 56 6.57 1.00 20.66
CA HIS A 56 6.87 1.86 21.79
C HIS A 56 5.84 2.97 21.91
N ASP A 57 4.97 2.83 22.90
CA ASP A 57 4.16 3.94 23.36
C ASP A 57 4.93 4.72 24.42
N ARG A 58 5.38 5.94 24.08
CA ARG A 58 5.98 6.83 25.07
C ARG A 58 4.94 7.31 26.09
N GLY A 59 3.65 7.16 25.77
CA GLY A 59 2.53 7.70 26.52
C GLY A 59 2.66 9.20 26.70
N CYS A 60 1.70 9.77 27.43
CA CYS A 60 1.92 11.07 28.04
C CYS A 60 2.23 10.90 29.50
N THR A 61 3.39 11.41 29.90
CA THR A 61 3.73 11.56 31.31
C THR A 61 3.36 12.98 31.76
N LYS A 62 3.14 13.16 33.07
CA LYS A 62 2.90 14.49 33.66
C LYS A 62 4.00 15.51 33.32
N PHE A 63 5.21 15.02 33.05
CA PHE A 63 6.35 15.82 32.62
C PHE A 63 6.22 16.27 31.15
N ASN A 64 5.73 15.41 30.26
CA ASN A 64 5.65 15.66 28.83
C ASN A 64 4.36 16.33 28.35
N GLN A 65 3.38 16.58 29.24
CA GLN A 65 2.09 17.26 29.01
C GLN A 65 1.51 17.05 27.59
N CYS A 66 0.53 16.15 27.42
CA CYS A 66 -0.12 16.01 26.10
C CYS A 66 -0.68 17.36 25.63
N ARG A 67 -0.44 17.72 24.37
CA ARG A 67 -1.24 18.74 23.70
C ARG A 67 -2.56 18.11 23.25
N GLY A 68 -3.55 18.14 24.13
CA GLY A 68 -4.92 17.67 23.84
C GLY A 68 -5.68 17.52 25.15
N GLY A 69 -6.47 18.53 25.48
CA GLY A 69 -7.37 18.54 26.64
C GLY A 69 -8.64 17.72 26.41
#